data_AF-A0A1A8US24-F1
#
_entry.id   AF-A0A1A8US24-F1
#
_cell.length_a   1.000
_cell.length_b   1.000
_cell.length_c   1.000
_cell.angle_alpha   90.00
_cell.angle_beta   90.00
_cell.angle_gamma   90.00
#
_symmetry.space_group_name_H-M   'P 1'
#
loop_
_entity.id
_entity.type
_entity.pdbx_description
1 polymer ?
#
loop_
_entity_poly.entity_id
_entity_poly.type
_entity_poly.pdbx_seq_one_letter_code
_entity_poly.pdbx_strand_id
1 'polypeptide(L)'
;KYPTDYVSCRDVASMNLEVWREEESKDLQQCGSPRPIKNGDFIFSSKSGKLTALYSCYHGFTLEGAAEIFCEGDRWSDGPPRCA
;
A
#
# COMPACT_ATOMS: atom_id res chain seq x y z
N LYS A 1 14.89 15.38 -8.48
CA LYS A 1 14.59 16.82 -8.61
C LYS A 1 13.68 16.95 -9.83
N TYR A 2 12.47 17.49 -9.67
CA TYR A 2 11.53 17.58 -10.78
C TYR A 2 11.95 18.67 -11.78
N PRO A 3 11.53 18.55 -13.06
CA PRO A 3 11.67 19.62 -14.05
C PRO A 3 11.00 20.92 -13.59
N THR A 4 11.46 22.05 -14.10
CA THR A 4 10.92 23.39 -13.79
C THR A 4 9.48 23.59 -14.26
N ASP A 5 9.03 22.81 -15.23
CA ASP A 5 7.70 22.79 -15.81
C ASP A 5 6.81 21.67 -15.25
N TYR A 6 7.23 21.03 -14.16
CA TYR A 6 6.41 20.02 -13.49
C TYR A 6 5.12 20.65 -12.96
N VAL A 7 3.99 20.11 -13.42
CA VAL A 7 2.66 20.43 -12.91
C VAL A 7 2.10 19.17 -12.25
N SER A 8 1.60 19.29 -11.03
CA SER A 8 0.90 18.20 -10.36
C SER A 8 -0.39 17.87 -11.10
N CYS A 9 -0.72 16.59 -11.23
CA CYS A 9 -1.99 16.16 -11.82
C CYS A 9 -3.22 16.78 -11.12
N ARG A 10 -3.08 17.20 -9.85
CA ARG A 10 -4.14 17.89 -9.09
C ARG A 10 -4.41 19.31 -9.59
N ASP A 11 -3.43 19.92 -10.27
CA ASP A 11 -3.48 21.31 -10.73
C ASP A 11 -3.84 21.41 -12.23
N VAL A 12 -4.04 20.27 -12.91
CA VAL A 12 -4.44 20.23 -14.32
C VAL A 12 -5.97 20.23 -14.42
N ALA A 13 -6.54 21.34 -14.90
CA ALA A 13 -7.99 21.57 -14.92
C ALA A 13 -8.82 20.52 -15.70
N SER A 14 -8.22 19.79 -16.63
CA SER A 14 -8.87 18.72 -17.40
C SER A 14 -8.76 17.33 -16.76
N MET A 15 -8.01 17.19 -15.67
CA MET A 15 -7.85 15.91 -14.96
C MET A 15 -8.91 15.78 -13.87
N ASN A 16 -9.84 14.84 -14.03
CA ASN A 16 -10.69 14.39 -12.93
C ASN A 16 -10.00 13.23 -12.20
N LEU A 17 -9.47 13.51 -11.00
CA LEU A 17 -8.84 12.52 -10.14
C LEU A 17 -9.83 11.81 -9.20
N GLU A 18 -11.13 12.06 -9.26
CA GLU A 18 -12.12 11.45 -8.35
C GLU A 18 -12.11 9.92 -8.38
N VAL A 19 -11.96 9.32 -9.56
CA VAL A 19 -11.87 7.86 -9.72
C VAL A 19 -10.55 7.29 -9.17
N TRP A 20 -9.49 8.11 -9.18
CA TRP A 20 -8.14 7.76 -8.73
C TRP A 20 -7.82 8.34 -7.36
N ARG A 21 -8.82 8.93 -6.71
CA ARG A 21 -8.69 9.46 -5.37
C ARG A 21 -8.67 8.24 -4.48
N GLU A 22 -7.47 7.83 -4.14
CA GLU A 22 -7.22 7.15 -2.88
C GLU A 22 -7.68 8.15 -1.81
N GLU A 23 -9.00 8.21 -1.55
CA GLU A 23 -9.48 8.84 -0.33
C GLU A 23 -8.65 8.22 0.77
N GLU A 24 -8.05 9.07 1.60
CA GLU A 24 -7.23 8.64 2.73
C GLU A 24 -8.09 7.65 3.52
N SER A 25 -7.92 6.36 3.22
CA SER A 25 -8.77 5.33 3.78
C SER A 25 -8.63 5.50 5.27
N LYS A 26 -9.74 5.69 5.98
CA LYS A 26 -9.69 5.90 7.43
C LYS A 26 -8.85 4.81 8.10
N ASP A 27 -8.86 3.61 7.54
CA ASP A 27 -8.05 2.48 7.97
C ASP A 27 -6.56 2.67 7.63
N LEU A 28 -6.23 3.27 6.48
CA LEU A 28 -4.85 3.63 6.12
C LEU A 28 -4.32 4.77 7.00
N GLN A 29 -5.16 5.72 7.39
CA GLN A 29 -4.80 6.74 8.37
C GLN A 29 -4.55 6.15 9.77
N GLN A 30 -5.32 5.14 10.17
CA GLN A 30 -5.19 4.49 11.49
C GLN A 30 -4.00 3.53 11.56
N CYS A 31 -3.86 2.61 10.60
CA CYS A 31 -2.79 1.60 10.60
C CYS A 31 -1.47 2.09 9.96
N GLY A 32 -1.52 3.18 9.19
CA GLY A 32 -0.39 3.68 8.42
C GLY A 32 0.00 2.76 7.25
N SER A 33 1.07 3.12 6.55
CA SER A 33 1.62 2.26 5.50
C SER A 33 2.39 1.08 6.11
N PRO A 34 2.18 -0.17 5.66
CA PRO A 34 2.97 -1.33 6.06
C PRO A 34 4.46 -1.12 5.81
N ARG A 35 5.30 -1.83 6.56
CA ARG A 35 6.75 -1.75 6.34
C ARG A 35 7.09 -2.44 5.01
N PRO A 36 7.96 -1.83 4.18
CA PRO A 36 8.49 -2.47 2.99
C PRO A 36 9.39 -3.65 3.38
N ILE A 37 9.45 -4.65 2.52
CA ILE A 37 10.27 -5.86 2.69
C ILE A 37 11.39 -5.88 1.67
N LYS A 38 12.52 -6.51 2.02
CA LYS A 38 13.63 -6.69 1.07
C LYS A 38 13.24 -7.80 0.08
N ASN A 39 13.54 -7.61 -1.21
CA ASN A 39 13.27 -8.59 -2.28
C ASN A 39 11.79 -8.97 -2.45
N GLY A 40 10.90 -8.03 -2.16
CA GLY A 40 9.48 -8.19 -2.32
C GLY A 40 8.77 -6.85 -2.24
N ASP A 41 7.46 -6.87 -2.43
CA ASP A 41 6.62 -5.69 -2.39
C ASP A 41 5.24 -6.04 -1.81
N PHE A 42 4.42 -5.02 -1.58
CA PHE A 42 3.03 -5.20 -1.17
C PHE A 42 2.08 -4.33 -1.97
N ILE A 43 0.85 -4.81 -2.07
CA ILE A 43 -0.28 -4.02 -2.58
C ILE A 43 -1.35 -3.90 -1.52
N PHE A 44 -2.08 -2.78 -1.55
CA PHE A 44 -3.29 -2.63 -0.75
C PHE A 44 -4.48 -3.28 -1.45
N SER A 45 -5.37 -3.85 -0.64
CA SER A 45 -6.67 -4.39 -1.04
C SER A 45 -7.69 -4.15 0.07
N SER A 46 -8.94 -4.49 -0.19
CA SER A 46 -10.01 -4.51 0.81
C SER A 46 -10.65 -5.88 0.85
N LYS A 47 -10.58 -6.54 2.01
CA LYS A 47 -11.15 -7.88 2.22
C LYS A 47 -12.14 -7.81 3.36
N SER A 48 -13.39 -8.16 3.07
CA SER A 48 -14.50 -8.07 4.03
C SER A 48 -14.63 -6.69 4.68
N GLY A 49 -14.32 -5.63 3.92
CA GLY A 49 -14.37 -4.25 4.40
C GLY A 49 -13.19 -3.81 5.29
N LYS A 50 -12.14 -4.63 5.40
CA LYS A 50 -10.90 -4.25 6.11
C LYS A 50 -9.79 -3.93 5.11
N LEU A 51 -9.06 -2.83 5.36
CA LEU A 51 -7.80 -2.56 4.67
C LEU A 51 -6.83 -3.74 4.86
N THR A 52 -6.32 -4.25 3.75
CA THR A 52 -5.48 -5.45 3.71
C THR A 52 -4.21 -5.15 2.90
N ALA A 53 -3.06 -5.61 3.37
CA ALA A 53 -1.81 -5.58 2.63
C ALA A 53 -1.44 -7.00 2.20
N LEU A 54 -1.26 -7.20 0.89
CA LEU A 54 -0.85 -8.47 0.29
C LEU A 54 0.61 -8.36 -0.13
N TYR A 55 1.45 -9.17 0.47
CA TYR A 55 2.88 -9.24 0.19
C TYR A 55 3.20 -10.29 -0.86
N SER A 56 4.19 -9.98 -1.69
CA SER A 56 4.77 -10.93 -2.64
C SER A 56 6.28 -10.78 -2.70
N CYS A 57 6.98 -11.89 -2.92
CA CYS A 57 8.42 -11.88 -3.12
C CYS A 57 8.75 -11.80 -4.60
N TYR A 58 9.86 -11.13 -4.91
CA TYR A 58 10.41 -11.11 -6.27
C TYR A 58 10.86 -12.50 -6.69
N HIS A 59 10.94 -12.70 -8.00
CA HIS A 59 11.33 -13.97 -8.58
C HIS A 59 12.66 -14.48 -7.99
N GLY A 60 12.67 -15.74 -7.54
CA GLY A 60 13.83 -16.39 -6.93
C GLY A 60 13.88 -16.33 -5.40
N PHE A 61 12.95 -15.62 -4.75
CA PHE A 61 12.80 -15.59 -3.31
C PHE A 61 11.51 -16.28 -2.86
N THR A 62 11.53 -16.85 -1.67
CA THR A 62 10.38 -17.51 -1.05
C THR A 62 9.83 -16.65 0.09
N LEU A 63 8.52 -16.55 0.17
CA LEU A 63 7.84 -15.81 1.25
C LEU A 63 7.81 -16.65 2.52
N GLU A 64 8.38 -16.11 3.59
CA GLU A 64 8.37 -16.67 4.94
C GLU A 64 7.52 -15.77 5.85
N GLY A 65 6.38 -16.28 6.32
CA GLY A 65 5.44 -15.55 7.19
C GLY A 65 4.06 -15.36 6.55
N ALA A 66 3.32 -14.36 7.03
CA ALA A 66 1.99 -14.04 6.52
C ALA A 66 2.08 -13.31 5.17
N ALA A 67 1.53 -13.91 4.12
CA ALA A 67 1.41 -13.25 2.81
C ALA A 67 0.35 -12.15 2.78
N GLU A 68 -0.56 -12.15 3.77
CA GLU A 68 -1.67 -11.21 3.87
C GLU A 68 -1.81 -10.77 5.33
N ILE A 69 -1.85 -9.45 5.55
CA ILE A 69 -2.12 -8.84 6.86
C ILE A 69 -3.24 -7.81 6.71
N PHE A 70 -4.04 -7.61 7.74
CA PHE A 70 -5.17 -6.68 7.70
C PHE A 70 -5.14 -5.69 8.86
N CYS A 71 -5.73 -4.53 8.65
CA CYS A 71 -5.84 -3.47 9.64
C CYS A 71 -6.90 -3.85 10.68
N GLU A 72 -6.49 -3.91 11.94
CA GLU A 72 -7.34 -4.12 13.11
C GLU A 72 -7.30 -2.88 13.99
N GLY A 73 -8.26 -1.97 13.79
CA GLY A 73 -8.29 -0.70 14.50
C GLY A 73 -7.15 0.21 14.02
N ASP A 74 -6.11 0.35 14.85
CA ASP A 74 -4.92 1.18 14.61
C ASP A 74 -3.64 0.38 14.36
N ARG A 75 -3.74 -0.96 14.24
CA ARG A 75 -2.56 -1.83 14.06
C ARG A 75 -2.80 -2.91 13.01
N TRP A 76 -1.71 -3.28 12.33
CA TRP A 76 -1.70 -4.45 11.47
C TRP A 76 -1.79 -5.75 12.29
N SER A 77 -2.54 -6.73 11.78
CA SER A 77 -2.77 -8.02 12.41
C SER A 77 -1.49 -8.84 12.63
N ASP A 78 -0.46 -8.61 11.82
CA ASP A 78 0.85 -9.26 11.93
C ASP A 78 1.96 -8.32 11.42
N GLY A 79 3.22 -8.72 11.63
CA GLY A 79 4.39 -8.08 11.06
C GLY A 79 4.58 -8.38 9.56
N PRO A 80 5.43 -7.60 8.87
CA PRO A 80 5.77 -7.85 7.48
C PRO A 80 6.52 -9.19 7.33
N PRO A 81 6.25 -9.99 6.28
CA PRO A 81 6.96 -11.24 6.04
C PRO A 81 8.40 -10.99 5.60
N ARG A 82 9.17 -12.07 5.46
CA ARG A 82 10.52 -12.05 4.91
C ARG A 82 10.56 -12.75 3.56
N CYS A 83 11.34 -12.22 2.63
CA CYS A 83 11.69 -12.92 1.39
C CYS A 83 13.12 -13.44 1.50
N ALA A 84 13.28 -14.76 1.38
CA ALA A 84 14.54 -15.49 1.55
C ALA A 84 14.95 -16.28 0.31
#